data_AF-A0A7U6KP58-F1
#
_entry.id   AF-A0A7U6KP58-F1
#
_cell.length_a   1.000
_cell.length_b   1.000
_cell.length_c   1.000
_cell.angle_alpha   90.00
_cell.angle_beta   90.00
_cell.angle_gamma   90.00
#
_symmetry.space_group_name_H-M   'P 1'
#
loop_
_entity.id
_entity.type
_entity.pdbx_description
1 polymer ?
#
loop_
_entity_poly.entity_id
_entity_poly.type
_entity_poly.pdbx_seq_one_letter_code
_entity_poly.pdbx_strand_id
1 'polypeptide(L)'
;MTEGLVDAGRSADTPIAIVSNASMPNQQVLTGTLASIVSQQETAQLPTPALLIMGDVVSLHHDLAWYNLQNQQHNQSSDDIAKNWLREGSRGEAVKQSIDQQAHALSMIANLATNSGDDLEHLIID
;
A
#
# COMPACT_ATOMS: atom_id res chain seq x y z
N MET A 1 8.73 26.96 10.68
CA MET A 1 8.37 25.68 11.36
C MET A 1 9.54 25.12 12.16
N THR A 2 10.72 24.95 11.54
CA THR A 2 11.88 24.29 12.17
C THR A 2 12.72 25.20 13.06
N GLU A 3 12.70 26.51 12.83
CA GLU A 3 13.48 27.52 13.57
C GLU A 3 13.33 27.39 15.09
N GLY A 4 12.10 27.37 15.61
CA GLY A 4 11.88 27.29 17.07
C GLY A 4 12.44 26.02 17.74
N LEU A 5 12.59 24.92 17.00
CA LEU A 5 13.24 23.70 17.52
C LEU A 5 14.75 23.85 17.55
N VAL A 6 15.32 24.47 16.51
CA VAL A 6 16.77 24.73 16.44
C VAL A 6 17.17 25.73 17.52
N ASP A 7 16.39 26.80 17.70
CA ASP A 7 16.60 27.81 18.74
C ASP A 7 16.47 27.22 20.15
N ALA A 8 15.62 26.21 20.32
CA ALA A 8 15.49 25.45 21.57
C ALA A 8 16.63 24.43 21.80
N GLY A 9 17.66 24.42 20.96
CA GLY A 9 18.88 23.61 21.12
C GLY A 9 18.87 22.28 20.37
N ARG A 10 17.89 22.04 19.47
CA ARG A 10 17.92 20.85 18.61
C ARG A 10 18.92 21.03 17.47
N SER A 11 19.73 20.01 17.17
CA SER A 11 20.66 20.07 16.04
C SER A 11 19.90 20.27 14.71
N ALA A 12 20.39 21.16 13.86
CA ALA A 12 19.86 21.40 12.52
C ALA A 12 19.94 20.15 11.62
N ASP A 13 20.86 19.23 11.93
CA ASP A 13 21.03 17.94 11.25
C ASP A 13 20.05 16.86 11.74
N THR A 14 19.20 17.18 12.73
CA THR A 14 18.22 16.22 13.25
C THR A 14 17.32 15.73 12.11
N PRO A 15 17.22 14.39 11.90
CA PRO A 15 16.36 13.83 10.88
C PRO A 15 14.89 14.17 11.12
N ILE A 16 14.15 14.43 10.04
CA ILE A 16 12.72 14.71 10.05
C ILE A 16 12.06 14.18 8.77
N ALA A 17 10.82 13.73 8.90
CA ALA A 17 9.97 13.32 7.78
C ALA A 17 8.61 14.03 7.81
N ILE A 18 8.10 14.34 6.62
CA ILE A 18 6.72 14.73 6.35
C ILE A 18 6.02 13.56 5.68
N VAL A 19 4.91 13.09 6.23
CA VAL A 19 4.10 12.00 5.67
C VAL A 19 2.69 12.50 5.40
N SER A 20 2.36 12.66 4.13
CA SER A 20 1.04 13.11 3.68
C SER A 20 0.14 11.95 3.32
N ASN A 21 -1.16 12.07 3.61
CA ASN A 21 -2.15 11.02 3.41
C ASN A 21 -1.70 9.67 3.99
N ALA A 22 -1.20 9.71 5.23
CA ALA A 22 -0.66 8.52 5.89
C ALA A 22 -1.69 7.36 5.90
N SER A 23 -1.22 6.13 5.64
CA SER A 23 -2.03 4.91 5.50
C SER A 23 -3.01 4.89 4.32
N MET A 24 -3.00 5.89 3.45
CA MET A 24 -3.81 5.90 2.22
C MET A 24 -2.99 5.42 1.01
N PRO A 25 -3.65 4.95 -0.06
CA PRO A 25 -2.94 4.51 -1.28
C PRO A 25 -2.08 5.59 -1.94
N ASN A 26 -2.45 6.86 -1.77
CA ASN A 26 -1.72 8.02 -2.31
C ASN A 26 -0.79 8.67 -1.26
N GLN A 27 -0.30 7.90 -0.28
CA GLN A 27 0.65 8.37 0.71
C GLN A 27 1.92 8.91 0.04
N GLN A 28 2.42 10.04 0.52
CA GLN A 28 3.68 10.64 0.08
C GLN A 28 4.58 10.87 1.29
N VAL A 29 5.87 10.56 1.15
CA VAL A 29 6.87 10.71 2.21
C VAL A 29 8.00 11.60 1.71
N LEU A 30 8.32 12.64 2.48
CA LEU A 30 9.47 13.50 2.26
C LEU A 30 10.37 13.44 3.49
N THR A 31 11.64 13.08 3.32
CA THR A 31 12.63 12.99 4.40
C THR A 31 13.75 14.01 4.21
N GLY A 32 14.29 14.52 5.31
CA GLY A 32 15.39 15.47 5.31
C GLY A 32 15.89 15.74 6.72
N THR A 33 16.51 16.90 6.92
CA THR A 33 16.92 17.41 8.23
C THR A 33 16.12 18.66 8.59
N LEU A 34 16.19 19.12 9.84
CA LEU A 34 15.56 20.39 10.24
C LEU A 34 16.04 21.58 9.39
N ALA A 35 17.29 21.52 8.91
CA ALA A 35 17.85 22.53 8.02
C ALA A 35 17.27 22.48 6.59
N SER A 36 16.95 21.30 6.06
CA SER A 36 16.58 21.12 4.64
C SER A 36 15.08 20.97 4.39
N ILE A 37 14.32 20.47 5.37
CA ILE A 37 12.97 19.94 5.10
C ILE A 37 11.99 21.01 4.59
N VAL A 38 12.16 22.27 5.02
CA VAL A 38 11.27 23.36 4.63
C VAL A 38 11.43 23.69 3.14
N SER A 39 12.65 23.89 2.66
CA SER A 39 12.91 24.16 1.25
C SER A 39 12.58 22.97 0.35
N GLN A 40 12.81 21.75 0.85
CA GLN A 40 12.39 20.53 0.17
C GLN A 40 10.86 20.45 0.03
N GLN A 41 10.12 20.81 1.08
CA GLN A 41 8.66 20.82 1.04
C GLN A 41 8.09 21.93 0.14
N GLU A 42 8.71 23.10 0.09
CA GLU A 42 8.33 24.17 -0.84
C GLU A 42 8.44 23.72 -2.31
N THR A 43 9.42 22.87 -2.59
CA THR A 43 9.62 22.28 -3.92
C THR A 43 8.65 21.13 -4.18
N ALA A 44 8.51 20.21 -3.22
CA ALA A 44 7.74 18.98 -3.39
C ALA A 44 6.22 19.17 -3.25
N GLN A 45 5.78 20.17 -2.49
CA GLN A 45 4.38 20.55 -2.29
C GLN A 45 3.48 19.38 -1.88
N LEU A 46 3.94 18.53 -0.94
CA LEU A 46 3.12 17.45 -0.42
C LEU A 46 1.80 18.00 0.17
N PRO A 47 0.65 17.36 -0.12
CA PRO A 47 -0.66 17.86 0.28
C PRO A 47 -0.94 17.60 1.77
N THR A 48 -1.95 18.26 2.31
CA THR A 48 -2.52 17.94 3.63
C THR A 48 -3.66 16.91 3.47
N PRO A 49 -4.02 16.16 4.54
CA PRO A 49 -3.41 16.12 5.89
C PRO A 49 -2.01 15.49 5.91
N ALA A 50 -1.15 15.96 6.81
CA ALA A 50 0.24 15.50 6.92
C ALA A 50 0.68 15.30 8.39
N LEU A 51 1.55 14.31 8.60
CA LEU A 51 2.23 14.02 9.86
C LEU A 51 3.70 14.45 9.79
N LEU A 52 4.24 14.91 10.91
CA LEU A 52 5.65 15.26 11.07
C LEU A 52 6.29 14.33 12.09
N ILE A 53 7.39 13.68 11.71
CA ILE A 53 8.11 12.71 12.55
C ILE A 53 9.56 13.16 12.62
N MET A 54 10.13 13.29 13.82
CA MET A 54 11.48 13.80 14.03
C MET A 54 12.32 12.87 14.90
N GLY A 55 13.61 12.79 14.61
CA GLY A 55 14.60 12.02 15.34
C GLY A 55 15.04 10.77 14.60
N ASP A 56 15.87 9.96 15.25
CA ASP A 56 16.60 8.85 14.62
C ASP A 56 15.68 7.78 14.02
N VAL A 57 14.42 7.70 14.49
CA VAL A 57 13.38 6.83 13.93
C VAL A 57 13.10 7.09 12.45
N VAL A 58 13.38 8.30 11.96
CA VAL A 58 13.22 8.65 10.54
C VAL A 58 14.18 7.84 9.66
N SER A 59 15.38 7.55 10.15
CA SER A 59 16.37 6.76 9.40
C SER A 59 15.90 5.32 9.15
N LEU A 60 15.07 4.77 10.04
CA LEU A 60 14.49 3.42 9.90
C LEU A 60 13.47 3.32 8.76
N HIS A 61 12.98 4.45 8.24
CA HIS A 61 12.05 4.44 7.12
C HIS A 61 12.61 3.68 5.91
N HIS A 62 13.92 3.81 5.64
CA HIS A 62 14.57 3.09 4.53
C HIS A 62 14.57 1.59 4.76
N ASP A 63 14.94 1.17 5.97
CA ASP A 63 15.07 -0.25 6.34
C ASP A 63 13.72 -0.98 6.39
N LEU A 64 12.63 -0.25 6.61
CA LEU A 64 11.27 -0.79 6.73
C LEU A 64 10.41 -0.55 5.48
N ALA A 65 10.93 0.12 4.45
CA ALA A 65 10.18 0.45 3.25
C ALA A 65 9.61 -0.78 2.52
N TRP A 66 10.29 -1.94 2.62
CA TRP A 66 9.86 -3.20 2.01
C TRP A 66 8.51 -3.70 2.52
N TYR A 67 8.16 -3.40 3.78
CA TYR A 67 6.87 -3.80 4.36
C TYR A 67 5.70 -3.10 3.67
N ASN A 68 5.90 -1.84 3.25
CA ASN A 68 4.87 -1.09 2.54
C ASN A 68 4.61 -1.62 1.12
N LEU A 69 5.64 -2.15 0.44
CA LEU A 69 5.47 -2.71 -0.91
C LEU A 69 4.53 -3.92 -0.92
N GLN A 70 4.66 -4.79 0.08
CA GLN A 70 3.83 -6.00 0.21
C GLN A 70 2.35 -5.66 0.42
N ASN A 71 2.07 -4.64 1.25
CA ASN A 71 0.71 -4.18 1.50
C ASN A 71 0.06 -3.53 0.26
N GLN A 72 0.85 -2.88 -0.60
CA GLN A 72 0.33 -2.31 -1.85
C GLN A 72 -0.01 -3.37 -2.90
N GLN A 73 0.78 -4.45 -3.00
CA GLN A 73 0.49 -5.54 -3.94
C GLN A 73 -0.82 -6.27 -3.64
N HIS A 74 -1.16 -6.43 -2.36
CA HIS A 74 -2.42 -7.08 -1.95
C HIS A 74 -3.66 -6.25 -2.34
N ASN A 75 -3.56 -4.92 -2.25
CA ASN A 75 -4.67 -4.02 -2.62
C ASN A 75 -4.87 -3.95 -4.15
N GLN A 76 -3.79 -3.91 -4.95
CA GLN A 76 -3.88 -3.83 -6.41
C GLN A 76 -4.45 -5.12 -7.03
N SER A 77 -4.07 -6.29 -6.50
CA SER A 77 -4.57 -7.57 -7.01
C SER A 77 -6.10 -7.69 -6.91
N SER A 78 -6.70 -7.14 -5.84
CA SER A 78 -8.15 -7.13 -5.66
C SER A 78 -8.87 -6.24 -6.67
N ASP A 79 -8.34 -5.05 -6.96
CA ASP A 79 -8.89 -4.13 -7.95
C ASP A 79 -8.77 -4.68 -9.38
N ASP A 80 -7.66 -5.34 -9.69
CA ASP A 80 -7.44 -5.96 -11.00
C ASP A 80 -8.34 -7.18 -11.21
N ILE A 81 -8.56 -7.98 -10.17
CA ILE A 81 -9.54 -9.07 -10.19
C ILE A 81 -10.93 -8.48 -10.46
N ALA A 82 -11.38 -7.49 -9.70
CA ALA A 82 -12.70 -6.86 -9.89
C ALA A 82 -12.88 -6.27 -11.30
N LYS A 83 -11.87 -5.59 -11.84
CA LYS A 83 -11.89 -5.06 -13.21
C LYS A 83 -11.93 -6.17 -14.26
N ASN A 84 -11.23 -7.28 -14.04
CA ASN A 84 -11.24 -8.41 -14.95
C ASN A 84 -12.61 -9.11 -14.97
N TRP A 85 -13.25 -9.30 -13.81
CA TRP A 85 -14.62 -9.84 -13.71
C TRP A 85 -15.65 -8.95 -14.42
N LEU A 86 -15.54 -7.62 -14.27
CA LEU A 86 -16.42 -6.67 -14.96
C LEU A 86 -16.24 -6.69 -16.49
N ARG A 87 -15.02 -6.94 -16.97
CA ARG A 87 -14.71 -7.05 -18.40
C ARG A 87 -15.21 -8.35 -19.00
N GLU A 88 -15.10 -9.46 -18.28
CA GLU A 88 -15.57 -10.77 -18.72
C GLU A 88 -17.12 -10.87 -18.71
N GLY A 89 -17.79 -10.14 -17.81
CA GLY A 89 -19.25 -10.09 -17.70
C GLY A 89 -20.01 -9.29 -18.77
N SER A 90 -19.33 -8.70 -19.76
CA SER A 90 -19.97 -7.92 -20.83
C SER A 90 -20.30 -8.73 -22.09
N ARG A 91 -20.10 -10.06 -22.06
CA ARG A 91 -20.63 -10.99 -23.08
C ARG A 91 -21.76 -11.83 -22.50
N GLY A 92 -22.99 -11.35 -22.68
CA GLY A 92 -24.19 -12.17 -22.53
C GLY A 92 -25.10 -11.77 -21.37
N GLU A 93 -26.30 -11.33 -21.75
CA GLU A 93 -27.44 -11.03 -20.90
C GLU A 93 -27.86 -12.22 -20.01
N ALA A 94 -28.40 -11.87 -18.83
CA ALA A 94 -29.14 -12.70 -17.87
C ALA A 94 -28.33 -13.63 -16.93
N VAL A 95 -28.46 -13.38 -15.62
CA VAL A 95 -28.79 -14.33 -14.51
C VAL A 95 -28.40 -13.67 -13.18
N LYS A 96 -29.34 -12.90 -12.59
CA LYS A 96 -29.15 -12.17 -11.32
C LYS A 96 -29.54 -12.99 -10.07
N GLN A 97 -29.76 -14.29 -10.21
CA GLN A 97 -30.28 -15.14 -9.13
C GLN A 97 -29.37 -16.34 -8.79
N SER A 98 -28.28 -16.57 -9.52
CA SER A 98 -27.32 -17.67 -9.28
C SER A 98 -26.02 -17.20 -8.59
N ILE A 99 -25.82 -15.88 -8.48
CA ILE A 99 -24.53 -15.26 -8.08
C ILE A 99 -24.20 -15.52 -6.61
N ASP A 100 -25.20 -15.53 -5.70
CA ASP A 100 -24.93 -15.70 -4.27
C ASP A 100 -24.54 -17.14 -3.90
N GLN A 101 -25.06 -18.13 -4.62
CA GLN A 101 -24.67 -19.54 -4.44
C GLN A 101 -23.32 -19.86 -5.11
N GLN A 102 -23.02 -19.23 -6.24
CA GLN A 102 -21.76 -19.43 -6.96
C GLN A 102 -20.58 -18.71 -6.27
N ALA A 103 -20.80 -17.55 -5.66
CA ALA A 103 -19.76 -16.85 -4.88
C ALA A 103 -19.29 -17.67 -3.67
N HIS A 104 -20.20 -18.39 -3.01
CA HIS A 104 -19.87 -19.26 -1.87
C HIS A 104 -19.13 -20.53 -2.29
N ALA A 105 -19.48 -21.12 -3.44
CA ALA A 105 -18.78 -22.29 -3.97
C ALA A 105 -17.36 -21.93 -4.47
N LEU A 106 -17.19 -20.78 -5.12
CA LEU A 106 -15.89 -20.32 -5.61
C LEU A 106 -14.93 -19.91 -4.47
N SER A 107 -15.45 -19.34 -3.38
CA SER A 107 -14.63 -19.06 -2.19
C SER A 107 -14.16 -20.34 -1.49
N MET A 108 -14.98 -21.41 -1.49
CA MET A 108 -14.55 -22.72 -0.98
C MET A 108 -13.47 -23.36 -1.84
N ILE A 109 -13.56 -23.29 -3.17
CA ILE A 109 -12.54 -23.88 -4.08
C ILE A 109 -11.22 -23.10 -3.98
N ALA A 110 -11.28 -21.77 -3.90
CA ALA A 110 -10.08 -20.95 -3.73
C ALA A 110 -9.37 -21.26 -2.40
N ASN A 111 -10.10 -21.48 -1.31
CA ASN A 111 -9.52 -21.84 -0.01
C ASN A 111 -8.98 -23.29 0.04
N LEU A 112 -9.44 -24.17 -0.85
CA LEU A 112 -8.91 -25.53 -1.01
C LEU A 112 -7.59 -25.53 -1.81
N ALA A 113 -7.49 -24.66 -2.82
CA ALA A 113 -6.30 -24.49 -3.65
C ALA A 113 -5.14 -23.77 -2.93
N THR A 114 -5.44 -22.93 -1.94
CA THR A 114 -4.40 -22.28 -1.11
C THR A 114 -3.86 -23.19 0.00
N ASN A 115 -4.55 -24.30 0.32
CA ASN A 115 -4.17 -25.20 1.41
C ASN A 115 -3.60 -26.56 0.94
N SER A 116 -3.56 -26.80 -0.37
CA SER A 116 -3.01 -28.04 -0.95
C SER A 116 -1.81 -27.70 -1.83
N GLY A 117 -0.70 -27.41 -1.17
CA GLY A 117 0.62 -27.19 -1.80
C GLY A 117 1.43 -28.47 -1.99
N ASP A 118 0.80 -29.62 -2.18
CA ASP A 118 1.47 -30.87 -2.58
C ASP A 118 0.49 -31.75 -3.37
N ASP A 119 1.01 -32.47 -4.37
CA ASP A 119 0.35 -33.38 -5.32
C ASP A 119 -0.38 -32.79 -6.54
N LEU A 120 0.41 -32.30 -7.50
CA LEU A 120 0.03 -32.24 -8.93
C LEU A 120 0.94 -33.13 -9.79
N GLU A 121 1.00 -34.42 -9.51
CA GLU A 121 1.66 -35.41 -10.40
C GLU A 121 0.80 -36.68 -10.51
N HIS A 122 -0.31 -36.60 -11.24
CA HIS A 122 -0.77 -37.66 -12.16
C HIS A 122 -2.17 -37.35 -12.69
N LEU A 123 -2.27 -36.92 -13.95
CA LEU A 123 -3.35 -37.40 -14.81
C LEU A 123 -2.90 -37.33 -16.27
N ILE A 124 -2.08 -38.31 -16.65
CA ILE A 124 -1.96 -38.71 -18.06
C ILE A 124 -3.33 -39.23 -18.48
N ILE A 125 -3.85 -38.61 -19.53
CA ILE A 125 -5.07 -38.97 -20.25
C ILE A 125 -4.80 -40.28 -21.00
N ASP A 126 -5.72 -41.24 -20.89
CA ASP A 126 -5.96 -42.28 -21.91
C ASP A 126 -7.43 -42.16 -22.36
#